data_AF-A0A964UJT7-F1
#
_entry.id   AF-A0A964UJT7-F1
#
_cell.length_a   1.000
_cell.length_b   1.000
_cell.length_c   1.000
_cell.angle_alpha   90.00
_cell.angle_beta   90.00
_cell.angle_gamma   90.00
#
_symmetry.space_group_name_H-M   'P 1'
#
loop_
_entity.id
_entity.type
_entity.pdbx_description
1 polymer ?
#
loop_
_entity_poly.entity_id
_entity_poly.type
_entity_poly.pdbx_seq_one_letter_code
_entity_poly.pdbx_strand_id
1 'polypeptide(L)'
;MGDSFSAGPLVLPQSELLTCARSSVNYPALLAERLNVDTARFRDVTCSSARTEDFANSQPGNVSGTAAPQYDALSKDTTLVTVGIGGNDIGLVGLVQACTNFLSSGASCKDRFTEGGVDQYAKKIDSFASTYGTVIEKIRERAPRARILMVGYPTGFKPGGCHPFVPILGEDADYVQANMDRLNRRMAEQADSHGATYVDLRTPSIGHDACRPASTKWIEGLFPSVVNNGFAPFHPNAEGMSQAVPTVAEAAVTTAPTAPGADPPNPKVLTYNSFLLSKALYPNWGQDHRAKEIPAASFYQGNDVVVVQEAFDNSASEALKSNSAAQYPYQTPVMGRSTSGWDATSGAYSSLTPEDGGVTMLSKWPVLRQEQYVYKEACGADSQANKGFVYAVLSVNGAKVHVVGTHAQATDPSCATGEPARIRSTQFKEMDAFLDGKDIPADEQVIVAGDFNVDSHSDEYAKVLADGGLADATRTGHPYSFDTQDNSIASERYPTDPRENLDHVLHRADHARPSAWTNEVVRQRSAPWSVTSGGKVYTYTDLSDHYPVVAGR
;
A
#
# COMPACT_ATOMS: atom_id res chain seq x y z
N MET A 1 -18.23 0.70 20.00
CA MET A 1 -17.72 1.98 20.58
C MET A 1 -17.15 2.80 19.44
N GLY A 2 -17.09 4.12 19.57
CA GLY A 2 -16.49 4.97 18.53
C GLY A 2 -17.16 6.32 18.33
N ASP A 3 -16.71 7.00 17.28
CA ASP A 3 -17.15 8.32 16.85
C ASP A 3 -18.29 8.29 15.81
N SER A 4 -18.50 9.41 15.13
CA SER A 4 -19.55 9.60 14.12
C SER A 4 -19.45 8.64 12.93
N PHE A 5 -18.26 8.19 12.52
CA PHE A 5 -18.14 7.20 11.43
C PHE A 5 -18.68 5.84 11.86
N SER A 6 -18.72 5.57 13.17
CA SER A 6 -19.39 4.38 13.73
C SER A 6 -20.84 4.65 14.13
N ALA A 7 -21.17 5.87 14.55
CA ALA A 7 -22.50 6.22 15.05
C ALA A 7 -23.55 6.41 13.94
N GLY A 8 -23.13 6.82 12.74
CA GLY A 8 -24.04 7.10 11.62
C GLY A 8 -24.94 8.31 11.86
N PRO A 9 -24.38 9.51 12.10
CA PRO A 9 -25.18 10.71 12.30
C PRO A 9 -26.12 10.97 11.14
N LEU A 10 -27.39 11.14 11.50
CA LEU A 10 -28.49 11.40 10.58
C LEU A 10 -28.71 10.30 9.52
N VAL A 11 -28.15 9.10 9.69
CA VAL A 11 -28.64 7.91 8.99
C VAL A 11 -29.90 7.45 9.72
N LEU A 12 -31.06 7.51 9.08
CA LEU A 12 -32.35 7.21 9.72
C LEU A 12 -32.67 5.70 9.68
N PRO A 13 -33.37 5.15 10.69
CA PRO A 13 -33.82 5.83 11.91
C PRO A 13 -32.68 6.11 12.90
N GLN A 14 -32.89 7.05 13.81
CA GLN A 14 -31.94 7.40 14.87
C GLN A 14 -32.40 6.82 16.21
N SER A 15 -31.50 6.16 16.93
CA SER A 15 -31.75 5.63 18.27
C SER A 15 -31.51 6.67 19.37
N GLU A 16 -30.54 7.57 19.18
CA GLU A 16 -30.22 8.66 20.12
C GLU A 16 -29.89 9.96 19.37
N LEU A 17 -30.89 10.54 18.69
CA LEU A 17 -30.70 11.72 17.85
C LEU A 17 -30.12 12.92 18.60
N LEU A 18 -30.64 13.23 19.80
CA LEU A 18 -30.31 14.49 20.51
C LEU A 18 -28.95 14.43 21.22
N THR A 19 -28.55 13.27 21.72
CA THR A 19 -27.32 13.14 22.49
C THR A 19 -26.17 12.70 21.60
N CYS A 20 -26.24 11.52 21.00
CA CYS A 20 -25.13 10.94 20.24
C CYS A 20 -25.27 11.03 18.73
N ALA A 21 -26.42 11.48 18.22
CA ALA A 21 -26.79 11.34 16.80
C ALA A 21 -26.47 9.91 16.30
N ARG A 22 -26.86 8.91 17.08
CA ARG A 22 -26.61 7.50 16.78
C ARG A 22 -27.77 6.91 15.98
N SER A 23 -27.45 6.30 14.84
CA SER A 23 -28.40 5.55 14.03
C SER A 23 -28.79 4.22 14.68
N SER A 24 -30.01 3.74 14.42
CA SER A 24 -30.39 2.35 14.72
C SER A 24 -29.96 1.38 13.61
N VAL A 25 -29.43 1.89 12.49
CA VAL A 25 -28.94 1.13 11.33
C VAL A 25 -27.51 1.56 10.96
N ASN A 26 -26.71 1.92 11.96
CA ASN A 26 -25.26 2.06 11.80
C ASN A 26 -24.59 0.69 11.69
N TYR A 27 -23.32 0.65 11.27
CA TYR A 27 -22.62 -0.63 11.08
C TYR A 27 -22.60 -1.53 12.35
N PRO A 28 -22.46 -1.01 13.60
CA PRO A 28 -22.49 -1.87 14.78
C PRO A 28 -23.84 -2.56 14.98
N ALA A 29 -24.96 -1.86 14.77
CA ALA A 29 -26.29 -2.45 14.88
C ALA A 29 -26.53 -3.50 13.79
N LEU A 30 -26.16 -3.20 12.55
CA LEU A 30 -26.29 -4.13 11.42
C LEU A 30 -25.37 -5.35 11.56
N LEU A 31 -24.18 -5.16 12.14
CA LEU A 31 -23.26 -6.24 12.46
C LEU A 31 -23.84 -7.17 13.54
N ALA A 32 -24.43 -6.59 14.60
CA ALA A 32 -25.07 -7.37 15.66
C ALA A 32 -26.21 -8.24 15.11
N GLU A 33 -27.02 -7.69 14.20
CA GLU A 33 -28.05 -8.43 13.47
C GLU A 33 -27.44 -9.57 12.64
N ARG A 34 -26.41 -9.28 11.82
CA ARG A 34 -25.74 -10.28 10.97
C ARG A 34 -25.12 -11.43 11.78
N LEU A 35 -24.56 -11.12 12.95
CA LEU A 35 -23.94 -12.10 13.85
C LEU A 35 -24.96 -12.79 14.78
N ASN A 36 -26.25 -12.48 14.66
CA ASN A 36 -27.33 -12.99 15.53
C ASN A 36 -27.06 -12.75 17.02
N VAL A 37 -26.53 -11.57 17.38
CA VAL A 37 -26.28 -11.21 18.77
C VAL A 37 -27.60 -10.88 19.46
N ASP A 38 -27.85 -11.49 20.61
CA ASP A 38 -28.99 -11.17 21.47
C ASP A 38 -28.97 -9.68 21.83
N THR A 39 -30.08 -8.98 21.56
CA THR A 39 -30.22 -7.54 21.84
C THR A 39 -30.03 -7.20 23.32
N ALA A 40 -30.32 -8.13 24.23
CA ALA A 40 -30.05 -7.97 25.65
C ALA A 40 -28.57 -7.90 25.98
N ARG A 41 -27.70 -8.45 25.12
CA ARG A 41 -26.23 -8.50 25.26
C ARG A 41 -25.50 -7.52 24.34
N PHE A 42 -26.18 -6.95 23.36
CA PHE A 42 -25.63 -5.92 22.50
C PHE A 42 -25.64 -4.55 23.20
N ARG A 43 -24.52 -3.83 23.11
CA ARG A 43 -24.36 -2.46 23.62
C ARG A 43 -23.72 -1.62 22.54
N ASP A 44 -24.51 -0.74 21.94
CA ASP A 44 -23.97 0.33 21.11
C ASP A 44 -23.83 1.59 21.97
N VAL A 45 -22.61 2.09 22.10
CA VAL A 45 -22.29 3.35 22.78
C VAL A 45 -21.48 4.28 21.87
N THR A 46 -21.57 4.07 20.54
CA THR A 46 -21.01 5.02 19.57
C THR A 46 -21.66 6.39 19.74
N CYS A 47 -20.86 7.44 19.61
CA CYS A 47 -21.34 8.80 19.81
C CYS A 47 -20.66 9.75 18.83
N SER A 48 -21.46 10.49 18.07
CA SER A 48 -20.93 11.50 17.16
C SER A 48 -20.16 12.57 17.93
N SER A 49 -19.07 13.05 17.33
CA SER A 49 -18.11 13.99 17.95
C SER A 49 -17.22 13.40 19.06
N ALA A 50 -17.36 12.12 19.41
CA ALA A 50 -16.54 11.50 20.44
C ALA A 50 -15.04 11.54 20.07
N ARG A 51 -14.22 11.85 21.07
CA ARG A 51 -12.76 11.70 21.09
C ARG A 51 -12.38 10.55 22.02
N THR A 52 -11.10 10.17 21.99
CA THR A 52 -10.59 9.12 22.89
C THR A 52 -10.78 9.44 24.38
N GLU A 53 -10.76 10.73 24.76
CA GLU A 53 -11.02 11.16 26.14
C GLU A 53 -12.46 10.85 26.60
N ASP A 54 -13.44 10.82 25.70
CA ASP A 54 -14.85 10.50 25.98
C ASP A 54 -15.07 8.99 26.24
N PHE A 55 -14.04 8.16 26.05
CA PHE A 55 -14.14 6.77 26.50
C PHE A 55 -14.13 6.67 28.02
N ALA A 56 -13.38 7.54 28.69
CA ALA A 56 -13.27 7.57 30.15
C ALA A 56 -14.11 8.68 30.80
N ASN A 57 -14.61 9.64 30.03
CA ASN A 57 -15.35 10.79 30.53
C ASN A 57 -16.73 10.89 29.87
N SER A 58 -17.67 11.56 30.54
CA SER A 58 -18.98 11.85 29.97
C SER A 58 -18.86 12.87 28.84
N GLN A 59 -19.54 12.62 27.73
CA GLN A 59 -19.55 13.48 26.56
C GLN A 59 -20.80 14.38 26.55
N PRO A 60 -20.69 15.71 26.39
CA PRO A 60 -21.85 16.56 26.11
C PRO A 60 -22.59 16.12 24.83
N GLY A 61 -23.92 16.08 24.88
CA GLY A 61 -24.74 15.70 23.73
C GLY A 61 -24.64 16.71 22.58
N ASN A 62 -24.78 16.23 21.34
CA ASN A 62 -24.66 17.03 20.11
C ASN A 62 -25.78 18.09 19.98
N VAL A 63 -26.95 17.85 20.56
CA VAL A 63 -28.06 18.81 20.66
C VAL A 63 -28.41 19.05 22.13
N SER A 64 -28.59 17.99 22.91
CA SER A 64 -28.89 18.07 24.34
C SER A 64 -28.52 16.78 25.08
N GLY A 65 -28.46 16.88 26.41
CA GLY A 65 -28.13 15.77 27.30
C GLY A 65 -26.63 15.51 27.42
N THR A 66 -26.28 14.36 27.98
CA THR A 66 -24.90 13.93 28.22
C THR A 66 -24.82 12.43 28.04
N ALA A 67 -23.89 11.96 27.22
CA ALA A 67 -23.59 10.54 27.07
C ALA A 67 -22.64 10.09 28.17
N ALA A 68 -22.86 8.89 28.70
CA ALA A 68 -21.95 8.26 29.65
C ALA A 68 -20.59 7.91 28.99
N PRO A 69 -19.50 7.79 29.77
CA PRO A 69 -18.24 7.26 29.27
C PRO A 69 -18.43 5.95 28.51
N GLN A 70 -17.84 5.83 27.31
CA GLN A 70 -18.04 4.63 26.51
C GLN A 70 -17.48 3.35 27.18
N TYR A 71 -16.43 3.47 28.01
CA TYR A 71 -15.87 2.33 28.74
C TYR A 71 -16.84 1.70 29.74
N ASP A 72 -17.88 2.42 30.17
CA ASP A 72 -18.88 1.91 31.11
C ASP A 72 -19.73 0.78 30.50
N ALA A 73 -19.74 0.64 29.17
CA ALA A 73 -20.40 -0.46 28.47
C ALA A 73 -19.62 -1.79 28.51
N LEU A 74 -18.34 -1.76 28.90
CA LEU A 74 -17.49 -2.93 28.92
C LEU A 74 -17.65 -3.73 30.22
N SER A 75 -17.59 -5.05 30.10
CA SER A 75 -17.61 -5.95 31.24
C SER A 75 -16.70 -7.16 31.00
N LYS A 76 -16.47 -7.95 32.05
CA LYS A 76 -15.73 -9.22 31.93
C LYS A 76 -16.43 -10.26 31.04
N ASP A 77 -17.71 -10.04 30.73
CA ASP A 77 -18.52 -10.88 29.84
C ASP A 77 -18.51 -10.43 28.38
N THR A 78 -17.94 -9.26 28.09
CA THR A 78 -17.77 -8.78 26.72
C THR A 78 -16.79 -9.68 25.96
N THR A 79 -17.22 -10.20 24.81
CA THR A 79 -16.45 -11.12 23.95
C THR A 79 -16.00 -10.49 22.63
N LEU A 80 -16.60 -9.37 22.21
CA LEU A 80 -16.24 -8.63 21.01
C LEU A 80 -16.42 -7.13 21.27
N VAL A 81 -15.43 -6.32 20.88
CA VAL A 81 -15.49 -4.86 20.90
C VAL A 81 -15.05 -4.35 19.54
N THR A 82 -15.92 -3.60 18.86
CA THR A 82 -15.53 -2.79 17.69
C THR A 82 -15.30 -1.35 18.12
N VAL A 83 -14.23 -0.74 17.58
CA VAL A 83 -13.80 0.62 17.93
C VAL A 83 -13.41 1.38 16.68
N GLY A 84 -14.17 2.40 16.29
CA GLY A 84 -13.76 3.38 15.27
C GLY A 84 -13.62 4.77 15.89
N ILE A 85 -12.40 5.26 16.08
CA ILE A 85 -12.11 6.50 16.83
C ILE A 85 -10.83 7.17 16.31
N GLY A 86 -10.63 8.46 16.61
CA GLY A 86 -9.40 9.21 16.33
C GLY A 86 -9.57 10.36 15.34
N GLY A 87 -10.58 10.31 14.49
CA GLY A 87 -10.88 11.37 13.51
C GLY A 87 -11.15 12.71 14.19
N ASN A 88 -11.90 12.72 15.30
CA ASN A 88 -12.18 13.94 16.06
C ASN A 88 -10.96 14.43 16.87
N ASP A 89 -10.10 13.53 17.33
CA ASP A 89 -8.87 13.85 18.05
C ASP A 89 -7.88 14.60 17.13
N ILE A 90 -7.72 14.11 15.89
CA ILE A 90 -6.87 14.75 14.89
C ILE A 90 -7.56 15.92 14.17
N GLY A 91 -8.88 16.07 14.32
CA GLY A 91 -9.64 17.19 13.74
C GLY A 91 -9.95 16.99 12.26
N LEU A 92 -10.20 15.75 11.83
CA LEU A 92 -10.36 15.34 10.44
C LEU A 92 -11.44 16.14 9.71
N VAL A 93 -12.62 16.30 10.30
CA VAL A 93 -13.72 17.08 9.70
C VAL A 93 -13.31 18.55 9.53
N GLY A 94 -12.54 19.09 10.48
CA GLY A 94 -12.00 20.45 10.38
C GLY A 94 -10.98 20.60 9.25
N LEU A 95 -10.18 19.56 8.96
CA LEU A 95 -9.30 19.52 7.79
C LEU A 95 -10.13 19.58 6.50
N VAL A 96 -11.13 18.70 6.35
CA VAL A 96 -11.97 18.67 5.14
C VAL A 96 -12.65 20.02 4.90
N GLN A 97 -13.16 20.65 5.96
CA GLN A 97 -13.75 21.97 5.90
C GLN A 97 -12.74 23.06 5.51
N ALA A 98 -11.53 23.03 6.08
CA ALA A 98 -10.47 23.97 5.74
C ALA A 98 -9.98 23.83 4.28
N CYS A 99 -10.14 22.65 3.69
CA CYS A 99 -9.84 22.34 2.30
C CYS A 99 -11.00 22.58 1.34
N THR A 100 -12.17 22.97 1.85
CA THR A 100 -13.32 23.29 1.00
C THR A 100 -13.08 24.62 0.27
N ASN A 101 -13.08 24.56 -1.06
CA ASN A 101 -12.91 25.69 -1.96
C ASN A 101 -13.95 25.62 -3.09
N PHE A 102 -14.81 26.63 -3.19
CA PHE A 102 -15.86 26.74 -4.21
C PHE A 102 -15.35 27.30 -5.55
N LEU A 103 -14.13 27.83 -5.58
CA LEU A 103 -13.48 28.28 -6.79
C LEU A 103 -12.63 27.14 -7.34
N SER A 104 -12.62 26.97 -8.66
CA SER A 104 -11.82 25.94 -9.34
C SER A 104 -10.31 26.21 -9.31
N SER A 105 -9.90 27.33 -8.71
CA SER A 105 -8.52 27.73 -8.48
C SER A 105 -8.47 28.60 -7.21
N GLY A 106 -7.34 28.60 -6.52
CA GLY A 106 -7.17 29.37 -5.30
C GLY A 106 -6.01 28.84 -4.46
N ALA A 107 -5.86 29.38 -3.24
CA ALA A 107 -4.87 28.90 -2.31
C ALA A 107 -5.20 27.47 -1.85
N SER A 108 -4.23 26.57 -1.99
CA SER A 108 -4.33 25.19 -1.53
C SER A 108 -4.30 25.12 0.01
N CYS A 109 -5.17 24.30 0.60
CA CYS A 109 -5.09 24.03 2.03
C CYS A 109 -3.84 23.21 2.38
N LYS A 110 -3.40 22.32 1.48
CA LYS A 110 -2.17 21.55 1.64
C LYS A 110 -0.98 22.49 1.77
N ASP A 111 -0.85 23.50 0.90
CA ASP A 111 0.24 24.49 0.99
C ASP A 111 0.24 25.20 2.34
N ARG A 112 -0.93 25.60 2.83
CA ARG A 112 -1.08 26.22 4.16
C ARG A 112 -0.67 25.28 5.30
N PHE A 113 -1.06 24.01 5.26
CA PHE A 113 -0.77 23.05 6.33
C PHE A 113 0.62 22.41 6.22
N THR A 114 1.35 22.69 5.14
CA THR A 114 2.74 22.26 4.93
C THR A 114 3.73 23.44 4.89
N GLU A 115 3.24 24.66 5.11
CA GLU A 115 4.05 25.87 5.17
C GLU A 115 5.21 25.70 6.18
N GLY A 116 6.41 26.11 5.78
CA GLY A 116 7.62 25.90 6.57
C GLY A 116 8.21 24.48 6.48
N GLY A 117 7.73 23.65 5.55
CA GLY A 117 8.29 22.32 5.25
C GLY A 117 7.86 21.22 6.22
N VAL A 118 6.87 21.48 7.09
CA VAL A 118 6.37 20.52 8.07
C VAL A 118 4.86 20.34 7.88
N ASP A 119 4.44 19.13 7.56
CA ASP A 119 3.03 18.75 7.50
C ASP A 119 2.43 18.66 8.92
N GLN A 120 1.59 19.64 9.26
CA GLN A 120 1.02 19.77 10.59
C GLN A 120 0.06 18.62 10.94
N TYR A 121 -0.73 18.13 9.97
CA TYR A 121 -1.67 17.03 10.21
C TYR A 121 -0.95 15.69 10.31
N ALA A 122 0.04 15.44 9.45
CA ALA A 122 0.90 14.26 9.57
C ALA A 122 1.56 14.17 10.96
N LYS A 123 2.14 15.28 11.44
CA LYS A 123 2.75 15.35 12.77
C LYS A 123 1.72 15.10 13.89
N LYS A 124 0.52 15.67 13.76
CA LYS A 124 -0.56 15.49 14.74
C LYS A 124 -1.02 14.02 14.80
N ILE A 125 -1.21 13.38 13.66
CA ILE A 125 -1.60 11.96 13.56
C ILE A 125 -0.54 11.07 14.17
N ASP A 126 0.73 11.28 13.83
CA ASP A 126 1.84 10.49 14.39
C ASP A 126 1.97 10.65 15.90
N SER A 127 1.78 11.86 16.41
CA SER A 127 1.81 12.12 17.85
C SER A 127 0.63 11.49 18.59
N PHE A 128 -0.51 11.33 17.90
CA PHE A 128 -1.71 10.70 18.47
C PHE A 128 -1.62 9.16 18.48
N ALA A 129 -0.81 8.55 17.61
CA ALA A 129 -0.80 7.11 17.36
C ALA A 129 -0.79 6.25 18.63
N SER A 130 0.10 6.51 19.59
CA SER A 130 0.22 5.74 20.83
C SER A 130 -1.05 5.70 21.70
N THR A 131 -1.99 6.63 21.47
CA THR A 131 -3.30 6.65 22.14
C THR A 131 -4.12 5.42 21.77
N TYR A 132 -3.99 4.89 20.56
CA TYR A 132 -4.66 3.65 20.15
C TYR A 132 -4.21 2.46 21.00
N GLY A 133 -2.91 2.31 21.26
CA GLY A 133 -2.38 1.30 22.18
C GLY A 133 -2.98 1.41 23.58
N THR A 134 -3.06 2.64 24.11
CA THR A 134 -3.71 2.92 25.41
C THR A 134 -5.19 2.52 25.40
N VAL A 135 -5.92 2.83 24.33
CA VAL A 135 -7.33 2.43 24.18
C VAL A 135 -7.48 0.91 24.22
N ILE A 136 -6.66 0.18 23.46
CA ILE A 136 -6.69 -1.29 23.39
C ILE A 136 -6.41 -1.90 24.78
N GLU A 137 -5.40 -1.39 25.48
CA GLU A 137 -5.05 -1.83 26.84
C GLU A 137 -6.20 -1.59 27.83
N LYS A 138 -6.81 -0.40 27.80
CA LYS A 138 -7.94 -0.06 28.68
C LYS A 138 -9.18 -0.90 28.41
N ILE A 139 -9.41 -1.28 27.16
CA ILE A 139 -10.47 -2.24 26.79
C ILE A 139 -10.14 -3.62 27.36
N ARG A 140 -8.90 -4.10 27.17
CA ARG A 140 -8.46 -5.41 27.66
C ARG A 140 -8.53 -5.54 29.18
N GLU A 141 -8.20 -4.49 29.92
CA GLU A 141 -8.37 -4.43 31.38
C GLU A 141 -9.83 -4.69 31.82
N ARG A 142 -10.80 -4.13 31.08
CA ARG A 142 -12.24 -4.19 31.40
C ARG A 142 -12.92 -5.43 30.83
N ALA A 143 -12.47 -5.88 29.67
CA ALA A 143 -13.02 -6.98 28.89
C ALA A 143 -11.90 -7.94 28.46
N PRO A 144 -11.29 -8.70 29.40
CA PRO A 144 -10.10 -9.52 29.14
C PRO A 144 -10.34 -10.68 28.16
N ARG A 145 -11.59 -11.03 27.89
CA ARG A 145 -11.98 -12.07 26.91
C ARG A 145 -12.41 -11.49 25.56
N ALA A 146 -12.44 -10.17 25.44
CA ALA A 146 -12.91 -9.54 24.22
C ALA A 146 -11.87 -9.65 23.12
N ARG A 147 -12.33 -10.05 21.94
CA ARG A 147 -11.66 -9.68 20.70
C ARG A 147 -11.87 -8.18 20.47
N ILE A 148 -10.78 -7.47 20.18
CA ILE A 148 -10.80 -6.03 19.91
C ILE A 148 -10.57 -5.81 18.43
N LEU A 149 -11.54 -5.20 17.75
CA LEU A 149 -11.47 -4.81 16.36
C LEU A 149 -11.36 -3.28 16.26
N MET A 150 -10.20 -2.80 15.81
CA MET A 150 -9.97 -1.39 15.51
C MET A 150 -10.41 -1.13 14.07
N VAL A 151 -11.55 -0.46 13.89
CA VAL A 151 -12.20 -0.26 12.60
C VAL A 151 -11.72 1.05 11.98
N GLY A 152 -11.05 0.95 10.82
CA GLY A 152 -10.51 2.09 10.10
C GLY A 152 -11.56 2.94 9.38
N TYR A 153 -11.12 4.08 8.85
CA TYR A 153 -11.92 4.98 8.04
C TYR A 153 -11.93 4.56 6.55
N PRO A 154 -13.05 4.73 5.84
CA PRO A 154 -13.16 4.41 4.41
C PRO A 154 -12.47 5.44 3.51
N THR A 155 -12.38 5.15 2.21
CA THR A 155 -11.98 6.11 1.16
C THR A 155 -12.99 7.26 1.13
N GLY A 156 -12.56 8.48 1.42
CA GLY A 156 -13.38 9.68 1.37
C GLY A 156 -13.38 10.33 -0.03
N PHE A 157 -12.22 10.34 -0.68
CA PHE A 157 -12.00 11.06 -1.94
C PHE A 157 -11.20 10.20 -2.94
N LYS A 158 -11.58 10.26 -4.22
CA LYS A 158 -10.75 9.71 -5.31
C LYS A 158 -9.51 10.58 -5.58
N PRO A 159 -8.46 10.03 -6.21
CA PRO A 159 -7.32 10.81 -6.69
C PRO A 159 -7.73 12.00 -7.56
N GLY A 160 -7.15 13.17 -7.29
CA GLY A 160 -7.42 14.44 -7.98
C GLY A 160 -8.80 15.04 -7.71
N GLY A 161 -9.60 14.47 -6.81
CA GLY A 161 -10.91 15.00 -6.42
C GLY A 161 -11.92 15.12 -7.57
N CYS A 162 -12.99 15.90 -7.37
CA CYS A 162 -14.06 16.08 -8.37
C CYS A 162 -14.73 17.46 -8.29
N HIS A 163 -13.94 18.51 -8.08
CA HIS A 163 -14.43 19.88 -8.15
C HIS A 163 -15.23 20.12 -9.46
N PRO A 164 -16.39 20.81 -9.42
CA PRO A 164 -17.02 21.47 -8.27
C PRO A 164 -17.98 20.59 -7.46
N PHE A 165 -18.19 19.32 -7.82
CA PHE A 165 -19.21 18.46 -7.18
C PHE A 165 -18.91 18.22 -5.70
N VAL A 166 -17.66 17.88 -5.40
CA VAL A 166 -17.07 18.04 -4.07
C VAL A 166 -16.15 19.25 -4.18
N PRO A 167 -16.49 20.40 -3.57
CA PRO A 167 -15.75 21.64 -3.74
C PRO A 167 -14.45 21.62 -2.92
N ILE A 168 -13.51 20.77 -3.32
CA ILE A 168 -12.16 20.63 -2.79
C ILE A 168 -11.25 20.54 -4.01
N LEU A 169 -10.15 21.29 -4.04
CA LEU A 169 -9.18 21.25 -5.13
C LEU A 169 -8.54 19.86 -5.22
N GLY A 170 -8.09 19.46 -6.41
CA GLY A 170 -7.58 18.09 -6.61
C GLY A 170 -6.41 17.73 -5.70
N GLU A 171 -5.43 18.63 -5.57
CA GLU A 171 -4.28 18.46 -4.67
C GLU A 171 -4.67 18.43 -3.18
N ASP A 172 -5.72 19.15 -2.82
CA ASP A 172 -6.24 19.21 -1.45
C ASP A 172 -7.03 17.94 -1.12
N ALA A 173 -7.77 17.38 -2.09
CA ALA A 173 -8.44 16.10 -1.95
C ALA A 173 -7.43 14.96 -1.74
N ASP A 174 -6.34 14.96 -2.51
CA ASP A 174 -5.24 14.01 -2.35
C ASP A 174 -4.56 14.16 -0.97
N TYR A 175 -4.35 15.40 -0.52
CA TYR A 175 -3.79 15.68 0.81
C TYR A 175 -4.68 15.18 1.96
N VAL A 176 -5.99 15.42 1.87
CA VAL A 176 -6.96 14.93 2.86
C VAL A 176 -6.97 13.40 2.88
N GLN A 177 -7.06 12.76 1.71
CA GLN A 177 -7.08 11.30 1.61
C GLN A 177 -5.77 10.68 2.12
N ALA A 178 -4.62 11.29 1.83
CA ALA A 178 -3.33 10.83 2.35
C ALA A 178 -3.26 10.89 3.89
N ASN A 179 -3.86 11.91 4.51
CA ASN A 179 -3.94 12.01 5.97
C ASN A 179 -4.92 10.99 6.58
N MET A 180 -6.05 10.69 5.92
CA MET A 180 -6.93 9.58 6.31
C MET A 180 -6.19 8.24 6.23
N ASP A 181 -5.44 8.00 5.15
CA ASP A 181 -4.65 6.79 4.96
C ASP A 181 -3.54 6.67 6.02
N ARG A 182 -2.90 7.79 6.41
CA ARG A 182 -1.92 7.82 7.51
C ARG A 182 -2.57 7.49 8.86
N LEU A 183 -3.74 8.04 9.17
CA LEU A 183 -4.47 7.73 10.42
C LEU A 183 -4.81 6.24 10.50
N ASN A 184 -5.31 5.68 9.40
CA ASN A 184 -5.57 4.24 9.27
C ASN A 184 -4.32 3.39 9.48
N ARG A 185 -3.18 3.78 8.87
CA ARG A 185 -1.90 3.10 9.03
C ARG A 185 -1.45 3.10 10.49
N ARG A 186 -1.50 4.25 11.18
CA ARG A 186 -1.15 4.35 12.60
C ARG A 186 -2.08 3.53 13.49
N MET A 187 -3.37 3.49 13.19
CA MET A 187 -4.32 2.62 13.89
C MET A 187 -3.97 1.14 13.67
N ALA A 188 -3.63 0.75 12.45
CA ALA A 188 -3.25 -0.63 12.13
C ALA A 188 -1.97 -1.08 12.84
N GLU A 189 -0.93 -0.25 12.81
CA GLU A 189 0.32 -0.47 13.54
C GLU A 189 0.09 -0.70 15.04
N GLN A 190 -0.77 0.12 15.66
CA GLN A 190 -1.07 0.03 17.09
C GLN A 190 -2.01 -1.12 17.43
N ALA A 191 -2.95 -1.46 16.55
CA ALA A 191 -3.78 -2.65 16.71
C ALA A 191 -2.88 -3.89 16.77
N ASP A 192 -2.00 -4.03 15.79
CA ASP A 192 -1.06 -5.14 15.69
C ASP A 192 -0.11 -5.21 16.91
N SER A 193 0.57 -4.10 17.24
CA SER A 193 1.54 -4.10 18.36
C SER A 193 0.93 -4.34 19.73
N HIS A 194 -0.38 -4.11 19.89
CA HIS A 194 -1.12 -4.37 21.13
C HIS A 194 -2.05 -5.58 21.04
N GLY A 195 -1.94 -6.45 20.02
CA GLY A 195 -2.70 -7.70 19.91
C GLY A 195 -4.22 -7.50 19.72
N ALA A 196 -4.61 -6.44 19.03
CA ALA A 196 -5.95 -6.22 18.49
C ALA A 196 -5.92 -6.45 16.96
N THR A 197 -7.10 -6.57 16.34
CA THR A 197 -7.21 -6.73 14.88
C THR A 197 -7.60 -5.40 14.26
N TYR A 198 -6.83 -4.92 13.28
CA TYR A 198 -7.26 -3.81 12.43
C TYR A 198 -8.23 -4.30 11.36
N VAL A 199 -9.29 -3.53 11.13
CA VAL A 199 -10.28 -3.78 10.08
C VAL A 199 -10.21 -2.68 9.04
N ASP A 200 -9.76 -3.05 7.84
CA ASP A 200 -9.59 -2.15 6.70
C ASP A 200 -10.92 -1.87 5.98
N LEU A 201 -11.49 -0.68 6.23
CA LEU A 201 -12.63 -0.17 5.44
C LEU A 201 -12.19 0.69 4.25
N ARG A 202 -10.90 1.05 4.17
CA ARG A 202 -10.35 1.93 3.14
C ARG A 202 -10.32 1.24 1.78
N THR A 203 -9.85 0.01 1.71
CA THR A 203 -9.76 -0.73 0.45
C THR A 203 -11.11 -1.06 -0.18
N PRO A 204 -12.06 -1.70 0.52
CA PRO A 204 -13.34 -2.08 -0.09
C PRO A 204 -14.16 -0.87 -0.57
N SER A 205 -13.88 0.32 -0.04
CA SER A 205 -14.55 1.58 -0.41
C SER A 205 -13.90 2.35 -1.57
N ILE A 206 -12.82 1.83 -2.18
CA ILE A 206 -12.26 2.43 -3.40
C ILE A 206 -13.32 2.43 -4.50
N GLY A 207 -13.56 3.60 -5.11
CA GLY A 207 -14.60 3.75 -6.13
C GLY A 207 -16.01 3.98 -5.56
N HIS A 208 -16.14 4.11 -4.24
CA HIS A 208 -17.38 4.45 -3.52
C HIS A 208 -17.25 5.76 -2.72
N ASP A 209 -16.29 6.59 -3.10
CA ASP A 209 -15.95 7.87 -2.49
C ASP A 209 -17.01 8.97 -2.72
N ALA A 210 -16.85 10.13 -2.09
CA ALA A 210 -17.80 11.24 -2.15
C ALA A 210 -18.01 11.83 -3.56
N CYS A 211 -17.10 11.55 -4.50
CA CYS A 211 -17.23 11.98 -5.90
C CYS A 211 -18.14 11.09 -6.74
N ARG A 212 -18.65 9.99 -6.18
CA ARG A 212 -19.47 9.04 -6.94
C ARG A 212 -20.93 9.49 -7.00
N PRO A 213 -21.67 9.08 -8.04
CA PRO A 213 -23.11 9.28 -8.10
C PRO A 213 -23.82 8.69 -6.87
N ALA A 214 -25.01 9.20 -6.57
CA ALA A 214 -25.81 8.76 -5.42
C ALA A 214 -26.01 7.24 -5.36
N SER A 215 -26.17 6.57 -6.51
CA SER A 215 -26.32 5.12 -6.63
C SER A 215 -25.11 4.29 -6.22
N THR A 216 -23.95 4.91 -6.03
CA THR A 216 -22.67 4.21 -5.87
C THR A 216 -21.86 4.71 -4.67
N LYS A 217 -21.99 5.99 -4.28
CA LYS A 217 -21.24 6.54 -3.15
C LYS A 217 -21.65 5.90 -1.83
N TRP A 218 -20.66 5.60 -1.00
CA TRP A 218 -20.82 5.21 0.40
C TRP A 218 -20.58 6.38 1.35
N ILE A 219 -19.85 7.40 0.88
CA ILE A 219 -19.55 8.64 1.61
C ILE A 219 -20.31 9.80 1.00
N GLU A 220 -20.95 10.62 1.82
CA GLU A 220 -21.62 11.84 1.36
C GLU A 220 -20.62 12.98 1.12
N GLY A 221 -20.88 13.83 0.13
CA GLY A 221 -20.13 15.06 -0.09
C GLY A 221 -20.56 16.19 0.84
N LEU A 222 -20.17 17.43 0.52
CA LEU A 222 -20.56 18.63 1.28
C LEU A 222 -22.09 18.82 1.30
N PHE A 223 -22.76 18.45 0.22
CA PHE A 223 -24.21 18.50 0.07
C PHE A 223 -24.76 17.07 0.04
N PRO A 224 -25.20 16.53 1.18
CA PRO A 224 -25.64 15.15 1.27
C PRO A 224 -26.94 14.90 0.51
N SER A 225 -27.11 13.68 0.01
CA SER A 225 -28.30 13.27 -0.74
C SER A 225 -29.36 12.65 0.16
N VAL A 226 -30.60 13.12 0.04
CA VAL A 226 -31.77 12.50 0.69
C VAL A 226 -31.93 11.03 0.28
N VAL A 227 -31.60 10.71 -0.97
CA VAL A 227 -31.76 9.36 -1.55
C VAL A 227 -30.90 8.33 -0.82
N ASN A 228 -29.76 8.74 -0.27
CA ASN A 228 -28.79 7.83 0.31
C ASN A 228 -28.97 7.64 1.82
N ASN A 229 -29.95 8.33 2.41
CA ASN A 229 -30.19 8.29 3.85
C ASN A 229 -28.91 8.54 4.67
N GLY A 230 -28.21 9.61 4.35
CA GLY A 230 -27.06 10.11 5.09
C GLY A 230 -27.04 11.63 4.94
N PHE A 231 -27.26 12.36 6.04
CA PHE A 231 -27.39 13.82 6.01
C PHE A 231 -26.22 14.54 6.69
N ALA A 232 -25.24 13.80 7.19
CA ALA A 232 -24.01 14.38 7.72
C ALA A 232 -22.98 14.54 6.58
N PRO A 233 -22.50 15.77 6.29
CA PRO A 233 -21.49 16.00 5.27
C PRO A 233 -20.21 15.22 5.54
N PHE A 234 -19.61 14.63 4.49
CA PHE A 234 -18.34 13.86 4.58
C PHE A 234 -18.37 12.64 5.51
N HIS A 235 -19.55 12.10 5.79
CA HIS A 235 -19.73 10.89 6.58
C HIS A 235 -20.29 9.73 5.73
N PRO A 236 -20.19 8.48 6.21
CA PRO A 236 -20.85 7.36 5.55
C PRO A 236 -22.38 7.51 5.57
N ASN A 237 -23.00 7.16 4.44
CA ASN A 237 -24.45 7.04 4.32
C ASN A 237 -24.94 5.64 4.72
N ALA A 238 -26.24 5.37 4.56
CA ALA A 238 -26.81 4.06 4.91
C ALA A 238 -26.13 2.90 4.17
N GLU A 239 -25.78 3.08 2.90
CA GLU A 239 -25.06 2.07 2.13
C GLU A 239 -23.65 1.88 2.67
N GLY A 240 -22.92 2.95 2.96
CA GLY A 240 -21.59 2.86 3.58
C GLY A 240 -21.60 2.17 4.95
N MET A 241 -22.63 2.42 5.77
CA MET A 241 -22.83 1.71 7.05
C MET A 241 -23.09 0.21 6.85
N SER A 242 -23.90 -0.14 5.85
CA SER A 242 -24.18 -1.53 5.47
C SER A 242 -22.94 -2.24 4.93
N GLN A 243 -22.17 -1.58 4.05
CA GLN A 243 -21.02 -2.17 3.38
C GLN A 243 -19.77 -2.30 4.26
N ALA A 244 -19.74 -1.65 5.43
CA ALA A 244 -18.73 -1.96 6.45
C ALA A 244 -18.95 -3.34 7.10
N VAL A 245 -20.19 -3.83 7.14
CA VAL A 245 -20.58 -5.04 7.89
C VAL A 245 -19.86 -6.30 7.41
N PRO A 246 -19.77 -6.62 6.10
CA PRO A 246 -19.10 -7.83 5.64
C PRO A 246 -17.65 -7.93 6.12
N THR A 247 -16.87 -6.85 5.98
CA THR A 247 -15.46 -6.81 6.39
C THR A 247 -15.30 -6.92 7.91
N VAL A 248 -16.13 -6.22 8.68
CA VAL A 248 -16.08 -6.30 10.15
C VAL A 248 -16.56 -7.66 10.65
N ALA A 249 -17.58 -8.27 10.01
CA ALA A 249 -18.08 -9.60 10.35
C ALA A 249 -17.03 -10.68 10.09
N GLU A 250 -16.33 -10.60 8.95
CA GLU A 250 -15.20 -11.48 8.65
C GLU A 250 -14.12 -11.37 9.74
N ALA A 251 -13.68 -10.15 10.06
CA ALA A 251 -12.71 -9.94 11.12
C ALA A 251 -13.21 -10.40 12.51
N ALA A 252 -14.52 -10.37 12.78
CA ALA A 252 -15.10 -10.85 14.03
C ALA A 252 -15.02 -12.38 14.17
N VAL A 253 -15.24 -13.12 13.08
CA VAL A 253 -15.33 -14.60 13.10
C VAL A 253 -14.02 -15.31 12.77
N THR A 254 -13.10 -14.69 12.03
CA THR A 254 -11.81 -15.29 11.67
C THR A 254 -10.97 -15.48 12.92
N THR A 255 -10.72 -16.68 13.43
CA THR A 255 -9.89 -16.89 14.63
C THR A 255 -8.62 -16.04 14.59
N ALA A 256 -8.28 -15.34 15.69
CA ALA A 256 -7.00 -14.65 15.81
C ALA A 256 -5.86 -15.58 15.38
N PRO A 257 -4.77 -15.06 14.78
CA PRO A 257 -3.65 -15.89 14.34
C PRO A 257 -3.31 -16.87 15.45
N THR A 258 -3.41 -18.16 15.11
CA THR A 258 -3.04 -19.21 16.04
C THR A 258 -1.53 -19.12 16.26
N ALA A 259 -1.09 -19.50 17.46
CA ALA A 259 0.31 -19.70 17.83
C ALA A 259 1.13 -20.41 16.72
N PRO A 260 2.47 -20.22 16.67
CA PRO A 260 3.31 -20.58 15.54
C PRO A 260 3.13 -22.05 15.15
N GLY A 261 2.79 -22.29 13.88
CA GLY A 261 2.52 -23.63 13.35
C GLY A 261 1.60 -23.70 12.12
N ALA A 262 0.99 -22.60 11.67
CA ALA A 262 0.38 -22.54 10.35
C ALA A 262 1.48 -22.35 9.29
N ASP A 263 1.33 -22.99 8.12
CA ASP A 263 2.23 -22.75 6.99
C ASP A 263 2.31 -21.24 6.72
N PRO A 264 3.51 -20.66 6.54
CA PRO A 264 3.64 -19.25 6.24
C PRO A 264 2.86 -18.91 4.95
N PRO A 265 2.29 -17.69 4.83
CA PRO A 265 1.54 -17.29 3.63
C PRO A 265 2.36 -17.52 2.36
N ASN A 266 1.80 -18.04 1.27
CA ASN A 266 2.60 -18.33 0.07
C ASN A 266 2.21 -17.38 -1.06
N PRO A 267 2.63 -16.09 -1.04
CA PRO A 267 2.29 -15.17 -2.12
C PRO A 267 2.98 -15.59 -3.41
N LYS A 268 2.27 -15.52 -4.53
CA LYS A 268 2.88 -15.62 -5.87
C LYS A 268 3.49 -14.28 -6.25
N VAL A 269 4.78 -14.25 -6.54
CA VAL A 269 5.53 -13.00 -6.76
C VAL A 269 6.09 -12.95 -8.17
N LEU A 270 5.79 -11.88 -8.90
CA LEU A 270 6.39 -11.57 -10.19
C LEU A 270 7.48 -10.52 -10.01
N THR A 271 8.66 -10.73 -10.61
CA THR A 271 9.63 -9.66 -10.87
C THR A 271 9.79 -9.46 -12.38
N TYR A 272 9.85 -8.21 -12.82
CA TYR A 272 9.98 -7.89 -14.24
C TYR A 272 10.66 -6.55 -14.49
N ASN A 273 11.86 -6.60 -15.09
CA ASN A 273 12.49 -5.43 -15.66
C ASN A 273 11.70 -5.02 -16.91
N SER A 274 11.06 -3.84 -16.84
CA SER A 274 10.09 -3.37 -17.83
C SER A 274 10.69 -2.55 -18.97
N PHE A 275 11.97 -2.20 -18.88
CA PHE A 275 12.69 -1.42 -19.89
C PHE A 275 11.96 -0.12 -20.29
N LEU A 276 11.28 0.55 -19.35
CA LEU A 276 10.58 1.82 -19.61
C LEU A 276 11.52 3.01 -19.45
N LEU A 277 12.59 3.04 -20.26
CA LEU A 277 13.58 4.12 -20.26
C LEU A 277 12.96 5.49 -20.54
N SER A 278 13.57 6.56 -20.01
CA SER A 278 13.20 7.95 -20.29
C SER A 278 12.99 8.23 -21.78
N LYS A 279 11.78 8.63 -22.18
CA LYS A 279 11.47 8.98 -23.58
C LYS A 279 12.21 10.21 -24.06
N ALA A 280 12.72 11.05 -23.16
CA ALA A 280 13.54 12.21 -23.53
C ALA A 280 14.89 11.79 -24.12
N LEU A 281 15.48 10.71 -23.58
CA LEU A 281 16.74 10.15 -24.04
C LEU A 281 16.53 9.07 -25.11
N TYR A 282 15.45 8.30 -24.99
CA TYR A 282 15.20 7.09 -25.74
C TYR A 282 13.78 7.07 -26.35
N PRO A 283 13.41 8.02 -27.23
CA PRO A 283 12.02 8.23 -27.64
C PRO A 283 11.39 7.09 -28.46
N ASN A 284 12.20 6.21 -29.03
CA ASN A 284 11.77 5.25 -30.05
C ASN A 284 11.79 3.79 -29.57
N TRP A 285 11.52 3.52 -28.28
CA TRP A 285 11.45 2.16 -27.72
C TRP A 285 10.04 1.71 -27.32
N GLY A 286 9.02 2.44 -27.79
CA GLY A 286 7.62 2.04 -27.65
C GLY A 286 7.13 1.97 -26.20
N GLN A 287 7.70 2.76 -25.30
CA GLN A 287 7.41 2.74 -23.86
C GLN A 287 5.91 2.83 -23.56
N ASP A 288 5.19 3.75 -24.20
CA ASP A 288 3.75 3.95 -23.95
C ASP A 288 2.91 2.75 -24.43
N HIS A 289 3.31 2.13 -25.54
CA HIS A 289 2.69 0.89 -26.02
C HIS A 289 2.92 -0.23 -25.01
N ARG A 290 4.17 -0.46 -24.60
CA ARG A 290 4.54 -1.55 -23.68
C ARG A 290 3.94 -1.35 -22.29
N ALA A 291 3.90 -0.13 -21.75
CA ALA A 291 3.25 0.18 -20.48
C ALA A 291 1.74 -0.15 -20.47
N LYS A 292 1.09 -0.20 -21.64
CA LYS A 292 -0.29 -0.67 -21.78
C LYS A 292 -0.37 -2.20 -21.90
N GLU A 293 0.50 -2.80 -22.69
CA GLU A 293 0.45 -4.24 -22.98
C GLU A 293 1.00 -5.11 -21.83
N ILE A 294 1.96 -4.61 -21.04
CA ILE A 294 2.54 -5.35 -19.90
C ILE A 294 1.46 -5.73 -18.88
N PRO A 295 0.63 -4.81 -18.35
CA PRO A 295 -0.44 -5.17 -17.42
C PRO A 295 -1.55 -6.04 -18.03
N ALA A 296 -1.59 -6.20 -19.35
CA ALA A 296 -2.54 -7.08 -20.04
C ALA A 296 -1.97 -8.47 -20.35
N ALA A 297 -0.65 -8.65 -20.24
CA ALA A 297 0.02 -9.91 -20.53
C ALA A 297 -0.34 -10.99 -19.50
N SER A 298 -0.40 -12.24 -19.94
CA SER A 298 -0.80 -13.38 -19.08
C SER A 298 0.15 -13.63 -17.92
N PHE A 299 1.47 -13.46 -18.10
CA PHE A 299 2.44 -13.58 -17.00
C PHE A 299 2.21 -12.55 -15.88
N TYR A 300 1.61 -11.40 -16.21
CA TYR A 300 1.33 -10.33 -15.28
C TYR A 300 0.08 -10.60 -14.43
N GLN A 301 -0.80 -11.50 -14.88
CA GLN A 301 -2.07 -11.78 -14.22
C GLN A 301 -1.95 -12.77 -13.07
N GLY A 302 -2.76 -12.57 -12.03
CA GLY A 302 -2.98 -13.57 -10.99
C GLY A 302 -1.79 -13.78 -10.04
N ASN A 303 -0.88 -12.81 -9.98
CA ASN A 303 0.13 -12.75 -8.94
C ASN A 303 -0.45 -12.09 -7.69
N ASP A 304 0.21 -12.25 -6.55
CA ASP A 304 -0.12 -11.53 -5.31
C ASP A 304 0.70 -10.24 -5.19
N VAL A 305 1.93 -10.27 -5.68
CA VAL A 305 2.87 -9.15 -5.67
C VAL A 305 3.59 -9.07 -7.02
N VAL A 306 3.78 -7.85 -7.52
CA VAL A 306 4.56 -7.54 -8.72
C VAL A 306 5.63 -6.51 -8.37
N VAL A 307 6.89 -6.83 -8.64
CA VAL A 307 8.02 -5.90 -8.55
C VAL A 307 8.46 -5.55 -9.96
N VAL A 308 8.43 -4.25 -10.29
CA VAL A 308 8.80 -3.75 -11.61
C VAL A 308 10.10 -2.98 -11.50
N GLN A 309 11.06 -3.28 -12.37
CA GLN A 309 12.30 -2.53 -12.54
C GLN A 309 12.28 -1.71 -13.84
N GLU A 310 13.21 -0.76 -13.96
CA GLU A 310 13.33 0.19 -15.07
C GLU A 310 12.03 0.94 -15.43
N ALA A 311 11.19 1.21 -14.43
CA ALA A 311 10.01 2.06 -14.55
C ALA A 311 10.38 3.56 -14.55
N PHE A 312 11.39 3.93 -15.33
CA PHE A 312 12.05 5.24 -15.28
C PHE A 312 11.22 6.37 -15.89
N ASP A 313 10.67 6.17 -17.10
CA ASP A 313 9.85 7.21 -17.74
C ASP A 313 8.59 7.48 -16.90
N ASN A 314 8.48 8.69 -16.36
CA ASN A 314 7.37 9.05 -15.48
C ASN A 314 6.00 8.77 -16.10
N SER A 315 5.79 9.13 -17.37
CA SER A 315 4.47 8.97 -17.99
C SER A 315 4.12 7.52 -18.29
N ALA A 316 5.08 6.74 -18.78
CA ALA A 316 4.87 5.32 -19.09
C ALA A 316 4.75 4.49 -17.80
N SER A 317 5.56 4.76 -16.78
CA SER A 317 5.48 4.08 -15.48
C SER A 317 4.16 4.37 -14.76
N GLU A 318 3.69 5.62 -14.75
CA GLU A 318 2.37 5.95 -14.20
C GLU A 318 1.22 5.30 -14.99
N ALA A 319 1.34 5.18 -16.32
CA ALA A 319 0.37 4.46 -17.13
C ALA A 319 0.34 2.96 -16.78
N LEU A 320 1.51 2.32 -16.64
CA LEU A 320 1.63 0.92 -16.21
C LEU A 320 0.98 0.70 -14.85
N LYS A 321 1.27 1.58 -13.88
CA LYS A 321 0.71 1.55 -12.52
C LYS A 321 -0.81 1.72 -12.51
N SER A 322 -1.31 2.69 -13.27
CA SER A 322 -2.74 2.96 -13.42
C SER A 322 -3.48 1.78 -14.06
N ASN A 323 -2.94 1.21 -15.14
CA ASN A 323 -3.50 0.03 -15.81
C ASN A 323 -3.46 -1.23 -14.93
N SER A 324 -2.57 -1.27 -13.94
CA SER A 324 -2.44 -2.37 -12.98
C SER A 324 -3.37 -2.24 -11.76
N ALA A 325 -3.95 -1.05 -11.49
CA ALA A 325 -4.60 -0.73 -10.22
C ALA A 325 -5.85 -1.57 -9.91
N ALA A 326 -6.54 -2.09 -10.93
CA ALA A 326 -7.70 -2.95 -10.73
C ALA A 326 -7.31 -4.32 -10.13
N GLN A 327 -6.12 -4.83 -10.45
CA GLN A 327 -5.61 -6.11 -9.95
C GLN A 327 -4.70 -5.94 -8.74
N TYR A 328 -3.95 -4.83 -8.71
CA TYR A 328 -2.98 -4.50 -7.67
C TYR A 328 -3.24 -3.09 -7.14
N PRO A 329 -4.25 -2.92 -6.26
CA PRO A 329 -4.69 -1.61 -5.80
C PRO A 329 -3.71 -0.94 -4.81
N TYR A 330 -2.81 -1.70 -4.20
CA TYR A 330 -1.81 -1.16 -3.27
C TYR A 330 -0.47 -1.06 -3.96
N GLN A 331 0.05 0.14 -4.10
CA GLN A 331 1.25 0.38 -4.88
C GLN A 331 2.15 1.39 -4.20
N THR A 332 3.45 1.12 -4.22
CA THR A 332 4.44 2.12 -3.81
C THR A 332 4.61 3.18 -4.89
N PRO A 333 5.12 4.37 -4.58
CA PRO A 333 5.70 5.23 -5.60
C PRO A 333 6.84 4.51 -6.35
N VAL A 334 7.28 5.07 -7.48
CA VAL A 334 8.57 4.69 -8.06
C VAL A 334 9.66 5.31 -7.20
N MET A 335 10.58 4.48 -6.70
CA MET A 335 11.59 4.93 -5.76
C MET A 335 12.56 5.92 -6.41
N GLY A 336 13.12 6.82 -5.61
CA GLY A 336 14.07 7.84 -6.09
C GLY A 336 13.42 9.04 -6.79
N ARG A 337 12.12 9.00 -7.08
CA ARG A 337 11.40 10.09 -7.76
C ARG A 337 11.10 11.27 -6.85
N SER A 338 10.71 10.99 -5.61
CA SER A 338 10.54 11.99 -4.54
C SER A 338 10.51 11.30 -3.17
N THR A 339 10.46 12.08 -2.08
CA THR A 339 10.20 11.57 -0.73
C THR A 339 8.71 11.44 -0.40
N SER A 340 7.82 11.92 -1.27
CA SER A 340 6.37 11.90 -1.05
C SER A 340 5.81 10.50 -1.21
N GLY A 341 4.85 10.13 -0.35
CA GLY A 341 4.21 8.82 -0.37
C GLY A 341 4.99 7.70 0.32
N TRP A 342 6.17 7.97 0.87
CA TRP A 342 6.98 6.99 1.61
C TRP A 342 6.86 7.18 3.13
N ASP A 343 6.86 6.09 3.90
CA ASP A 343 6.94 6.14 5.36
C ASP A 343 8.34 6.53 5.85
N ALA A 344 9.37 6.16 5.07
CA ALA A 344 10.74 6.61 5.28
C ALA A 344 11.52 6.62 3.95
N THR A 345 12.47 7.54 3.84
CA THR A 345 13.48 7.59 2.78
C THR A 345 14.84 7.58 3.43
N SER A 346 15.72 6.68 2.99
CA SER A 346 17.05 6.49 3.57
C SER A 346 18.10 6.18 2.50
N GLY A 347 19.36 6.01 2.90
CA GLY A 347 20.46 5.84 1.96
C GLY A 347 20.93 7.17 1.36
N ALA A 348 21.44 7.14 0.13
CA ALA A 348 22.05 8.29 -0.55
C ALA A 348 21.08 9.04 -1.49
N TYR A 349 19.82 9.20 -1.08
CA TYR A 349 18.81 9.89 -1.89
C TYR A 349 19.25 11.31 -2.27
N SER A 350 19.14 11.63 -3.55
CA SER A 350 19.42 12.97 -4.09
C SER A 350 18.20 13.53 -4.81
N SER A 351 17.73 14.71 -4.40
CA SER A 351 16.69 15.44 -5.12
C SER A 351 17.19 16.16 -6.38
N LEU A 352 18.50 16.09 -6.65
CA LEU A 352 19.14 16.73 -7.81
C LEU A 352 19.51 15.72 -8.89
N THR A 353 19.40 14.43 -8.62
CA THR A 353 19.70 13.40 -9.62
C THR A 353 18.64 13.46 -10.73
N PRO A 354 19.03 13.30 -12.01
CA PRO A 354 18.10 13.45 -13.12
C PRO A 354 17.12 12.28 -13.27
N GLU A 355 17.51 11.06 -12.89
CA GLU A 355 16.70 9.86 -13.08
C GLU A 355 16.32 9.19 -11.75
N ASP A 356 15.08 8.70 -11.63
CA ASP A 356 14.67 7.95 -10.45
C ASP A 356 15.29 6.53 -10.42
N GLY A 357 14.99 5.73 -9.40
CA GLY A 357 15.55 4.38 -9.27
C GLY A 357 14.85 3.32 -10.12
N GLY A 358 13.72 3.64 -10.75
CA GLY A 358 12.98 2.76 -11.65
C GLY A 358 12.33 1.55 -10.98
N VAL A 359 12.30 1.45 -9.64
CA VAL A 359 11.69 0.33 -8.93
C VAL A 359 10.36 0.72 -8.28
N THR A 360 9.32 -0.07 -8.49
CA THR A 360 8.02 0.05 -7.82
C THR A 360 7.46 -1.33 -7.50
N MET A 361 6.71 -1.43 -6.40
CA MET A 361 6.02 -2.66 -6.01
C MET A 361 4.51 -2.44 -6.06
N LEU A 362 3.79 -3.41 -6.64
CA LEU A 362 2.35 -3.47 -6.72
C LEU A 362 1.87 -4.73 -6.00
N SER A 363 0.80 -4.63 -5.23
CA SER A 363 0.31 -5.70 -4.37
C SER A 363 -1.20 -5.80 -4.45
N LYS A 364 -1.68 -7.05 -4.43
CA LYS A 364 -3.09 -7.40 -4.18
C LYS A 364 -3.46 -7.20 -2.71
N TRP A 365 -2.48 -7.28 -1.82
CA TRP A 365 -2.61 -7.23 -0.36
C TRP A 365 -2.28 -5.84 0.20
N PRO A 366 -2.95 -5.40 1.29
CA PRO A 366 -2.69 -4.10 1.90
C PRO A 366 -1.21 -3.91 2.25
N VAL A 367 -0.66 -2.75 1.85
CA VAL A 367 0.67 -2.31 2.24
C VAL A 367 0.56 -1.58 3.59
N LEU A 368 1.02 -2.24 4.65
CA LEU A 368 1.04 -1.71 6.02
C LEU A 368 2.13 -0.67 6.20
N ARG A 369 3.25 -0.83 5.50
CA ARG A 369 4.41 0.06 5.55
C ARG A 369 5.15 0.01 4.22
N GLN A 370 5.67 1.15 3.76
CA GLN A 370 6.52 1.24 2.58
C GLN A 370 7.65 2.27 2.77
N GLU A 371 8.88 1.84 2.51
CA GLU A 371 10.09 2.64 2.58
C GLU A 371 10.90 2.53 1.30
N GLN A 372 11.73 3.53 1.04
CA GLN A 372 12.73 3.48 -0.01
C GLN A 372 14.13 3.68 0.56
N TYR A 373 15.10 3.03 -0.07
CA TYR A 373 16.53 3.16 0.23
C TYR A 373 17.29 3.35 -1.09
N VAL A 374 18.05 4.43 -1.20
CA VAL A 374 18.93 4.68 -2.36
C VAL A 374 20.33 4.17 -2.03
N TYR A 375 20.91 3.30 -2.87
CA TYR A 375 22.24 2.74 -2.65
C TYR A 375 23.30 3.83 -2.63
N LYS A 376 24.35 3.62 -1.82
CA LYS A 376 25.43 4.61 -1.67
C LYS A 376 26.47 4.55 -2.79
N GLU A 377 26.60 3.40 -3.42
CA GLU A 377 27.58 3.16 -4.48
C GLU A 377 26.89 2.76 -5.78
N ALA A 378 27.35 3.38 -6.88
CA ALA A 378 27.00 3.09 -8.26
C ALA A 378 28.14 3.56 -9.18
N CYS A 379 28.23 3.01 -10.38
CA CYS A 379 29.19 3.40 -11.42
C CYS A 379 28.50 3.48 -12.79
N GLY A 380 29.15 4.16 -13.73
CA GLY A 380 28.64 4.32 -15.10
C GLY A 380 27.31 5.07 -15.16
N ALA A 381 26.40 4.65 -16.05
CA ALA A 381 25.10 5.31 -16.19
C ALA A 381 24.26 5.25 -14.90
N ASP A 382 24.42 4.19 -14.11
CA ASP A 382 23.68 4.00 -12.86
C ASP A 382 23.98 5.09 -11.81
N SER A 383 25.13 5.77 -11.89
CA SER A 383 25.47 6.88 -10.99
C SER A 383 24.63 8.15 -11.22
N GLN A 384 23.85 8.20 -12.31
CA GLN A 384 22.94 9.30 -12.64
C GLN A 384 21.51 9.01 -12.17
N ALA A 385 21.27 7.85 -11.54
CA ALA A 385 19.97 7.41 -11.07
C ALA A 385 19.94 7.25 -9.55
N ASN A 386 18.80 7.49 -8.94
CA ASN A 386 18.56 7.13 -7.53
C ASN A 386 18.32 5.60 -7.40
N LYS A 387 19.20 4.75 -7.94
CA LYS A 387 19.08 3.28 -7.85
C LYS A 387 19.13 2.80 -6.40
N GLY A 388 18.38 1.75 -6.10
CA GLY A 388 18.11 1.35 -4.73
C GLY A 388 17.12 0.21 -4.61
N PHE A 389 16.44 0.17 -3.48
CA PHE A 389 15.36 -0.77 -3.23
C PHE A 389 14.15 -0.13 -2.54
N VAL A 390 13.01 -0.76 -2.78
CA VAL A 390 11.74 -0.54 -2.10
C VAL A 390 11.58 -1.62 -1.04
N TYR A 391 11.21 -1.27 0.18
CA TYR A 391 10.84 -2.22 1.23
C TYR A 391 9.38 -2.01 1.59
N ALA A 392 8.60 -3.09 1.65
CA ALA A 392 7.21 -3.04 2.05
C ALA A 392 6.82 -4.18 2.99
N VAL A 393 5.89 -3.89 3.89
CA VAL A 393 5.24 -4.87 4.77
C VAL A 393 3.81 -5.04 4.30
N LEU A 394 3.45 -6.25 3.92
CA LEU A 394 2.13 -6.63 3.42
C LEU A 394 1.33 -7.36 4.49
N SER A 395 0.01 -7.14 4.52
CA SER A 395 -0.93 -7.98 5.28
C SER A 395 -1.52 -9.07 4.37
N VAL A 396 -0.91 -10.25 4.37
CA VAL A 396 -1.33 -11.39 3.55
C VAL A 396 -2.16 -12.33 4.43
N ASN A 397 -3.48 -12.35 4.23
CA ASN A 397 -4.42 -13.12 5.04
C ASN A 397 -4.27 -12.88 6.57
N GLY A 398 -3.92 -11.66 6.98
CA GLY A 398 -3.73 -11.29 8.38
C GLY A 398 -2.36 -11.65 8.98
N ALA A 399 -1.44 -12.21 8.19
CA ALA A 399 -0.04 -12.38 8.54
C ALA A 399 0.84 -11.38 7.78
N LYS A 400 1.97 -10.99 8.38
CA LYS A 400 2.92 -10.09 7.72
C LYS A 400 3.81 -10.84 6.76
N VAL A 401 4.00 -10.25 5.58
CA VAL A 401 5.02 -10.66 4.62
C VAL A 401 5.80 -9.43 4.20
N HIS A 402 7.12 -9.52 4.27
CA HIS A 402 8.04 -8.46 3.91
C HIS A 402 8.52 -8.69 2.48
N VAL A 403 8.45 -7.66 1.66
CA VAL A 403 8.92 -7.71 0.28
C VAL A 403 9.90 -6.58 0.05
N VAL A 404 11.06 -6.91 -0.51
CA VAL A 404 12.04 -5.97 -1.02
C VAL A 404 12.06 -6.08 -2.54
N GLY A 405 11.80 -4.95 -3.21
CA GLY A 405 11.96 -4.82 -4.64
C GLY A 405 13.24 -4.08 -4.98
N THR A 406 14.12 -4.62 -5.83
CA THR A 406 15.40 -3.95 -6.18
C THR A 406 15.75 -4.03 -7.66
N HIS A 407 16.64 -3.13 -8.08
CA HIS A 407 17.40 -3.20 -9.33
C HIS A 407 18.84 -2.81 -9.02
N ALA A 408 19.74 -3.79 -8.98
CA ALA A 408 21.13 -3.59 -8.60
C ALA A 408 21.98 -2.99 -9.74
N GLN A 409 23.26 -2.73 -9.46
CA GLN A 409 24.22 -2.16 -10.40
C GLN A 409 24.37 -3.03 -11.66
N ALA A 410 24.16 -2.41 -12.83
CA ALA A 410 24.35 -3.04 -14.12
C ALA A 410 25.84 -3.20 -14.47
N THR A 411 26.16 -4.17 -15.31
CA THR A 411 27.50 -4.32 -15.89
C THR A 411 27.69 -3.31 -17.02
N ASP A 412 28.05 -2.08 -16.67
CA ASP A 412 28.22 -0.96 -17.60
C ASP A 412 29.68 -0.86 -18.11
N PRO A 413 29.93 -0.75 -19.43
CA PRO A 413 31.28 -0.62 -20.00
C PRO A 413 32.08 0.61 -19.53
N SER A 414 31.41 1.62 -18.99
CA SER A 414 32.04 2.83 -18.44
C SER A 414 32.52 2.67 -17.00
N CYS A 415 32.15 1.57 -16.32
CA CYS A 415 32.73 1.19 -15.05
C CYS A 415 34.13 0.59 -15.22
N ALA A 416 34.97 0.68 -14.18
CA ALA A 416 36.25 -0.03 -14.17
C ALA A 416 36.05 -1.56 -14.14
N THR A 417 37.03 -2.31 -14.67
CA THR A 417 36.96 -3.78 -14.68
C THR A 417 36.78 -4.35 -13.28
N GLY A 418 35.73 -5.16 -13.08
CA GLY A 418 35.38 -5.76 -11.79
C GLY A 418 34.69 -4.83 -10.80
N GLU A 419 34.53 -3.54 -11.12
CA GLU A 419 33.84 -2.57 -10.28
C GLU A 419 32.34 -2.86 -10.13
N PRO A 420 31.58 -3.22 -11.19
CA PRO A 420 30.15 -3.53 -11.04
C PRO A 420 29.87 -4.63 -10.02
N ALA A 421 30.61 -5.74 -10.09
CA ALA A 421 30.45 -6.86 -9.17
C ALA A 421 30.79 -6.49 -7.71
N ARG A 422 31.83 -5.66 -7.51
CA ARG A 422 32.15 -5.12 -6.18
C ARG A 422 31.03 -4.23 -5.64
N ILE A 423 30.45 -3.37 -6.49
CA ILE A 423 29.35 -2.49 -6.12
C ILE A 423 28.10 -3.32 -5.78
N ARG A 424 27.72 -4.30 -6.60
CA ARG A 424 26.61 -5.22 -6.27
C ARG A 424 26.82 -5.88 -4.91
N SER A 425 28.02 -6.41 -4.64
CA SER A 425 28.37 -6.95 -3.32
C SER A 425 28.12 -5.95 -2.17
N THR A 426 28.47 -4.67 -2.35
CA THR A 426 28.17 -3.62 -1.38
C THR A 426 26.66 -3.36 -1.27
N GLN A 427 25.94 -3.28 -2.38
CA GLN A 427 24.50 -3.03 -2.42
C GLN A 427 23.71 -4.13 -1.70
N PHE A 428 24.05 -5.40 -1.90
CA PHE A 428 23.41 -6.51 -1.20
C PHE A 428 23.70 -6.50 0.31
N LYS A 429 24.92 -6.11 0.74
CA LYS A 429 25.22 -5.90 2.16
C LYS A 429 24.47 -4.71 2.77
N GLU A 430 24.30 -3.63 2.01
CA GLU A 430 23.49 -2.49 2.47
C GLU A 430 22.02 -2.90 2.68
N MET A 431 21.49 -3.73 1.80
CA MET A 431 20.14 -4.28 1.92
C MET A 431 20.00 -5.25 3.08
N ASP A 432 20.97 -6.17 3.27
CA ASP A 432 20.99 -7.08 4.42
C ASP A 432 21.07 -6.33 5.75
N ALA A 433 21.96 -5.34 5.85
CA ALA A 433 22.06 -4.49 7.04
C ALA A 433 20.79 -3.66 7.31
N PHE A 434 20.09 -3.23 6.25
CA PHE A 434 18.80 -2.57 6.40
C PHE A 434 17.76 -3.52 6.98
N LEU A 435 17.69 -4.76 6.49
CA LEU A 435 16.74 -5.78 6.95
C LEU A 435 17.05 -6.24 8.38
N ASP A 436 18.32 -6.38 8.75
CA ASP A 436 18.75 -6.59 10.14
C ASP A 436 18.24 -5.49 11.06
N GLY A 437 18.38 -4.22 10.64
CA GLY A 437 17.90 -3.07 11.42
C GLY A 437 16.38 -2.96 11.54
N LYS A 438 15.60 -3.87 10.93
CA LYS A 438 14.14 -3.93 11.09
C LYS A 438 13.68 -4.86 12.22
N ASP A 439 14.57 -5.67 12.78
CA ASP A 439 14.24 -6.66 13.82
C ASP A 439 13.00 -7.50 13.46
N ILE A 440 12.95 -7.98 12.20
CA ILE A 440 11.81 -8.75 11.68
C ILE A 440 11.74 -10.10 12.42
N PRO A 441 10.55 -10.51 12.91
CA PRO A 441 10.40 -11.83 13.52
C PRO A 441 10.76 -12.95 12.55
N ALA A 442 11.55 -13.93 13.01
CA ALA A 442 12.02 -15.03 12.15
C ALA A 442 10.91 -15.94 11.61
N ASP A 443 9.69 -15.88 12.17
CA ASP A 443 8.51 -16.57 11.69
C ASP A 443 7.72 -15.79 10.60
N GLU A 444 8.10 -14.54 10.33
CA GLU A 444 7.58 -13.74 9.22
C GLU A 444 8.47 -13.91 7.97
N GLN A 445 7.87 -13.92 6.78
CA GLN A 445 8.63 -14.08 5.54
C GLN A 445 9.29 -12.79 5.11
N VAL A 446 10.51 -12.90 4.58
CA VAL A 446 11.21 -11.81 3.88
C VAL A 446 11.58 -12.28 2.48
N ILE A 447 10.98 -11.65 1.47
CA ILE A 447 11.18 -11.94 0.05
C ILE A 447 11.96 -10.78 -0.57
N VAL A 448 13.00 -11.08 -1.35
CA VAL A 448 13.78 -10.13 -2.13
C VAL A 448 13.60 -10.47 -3.60
N ALA A 449 13.03 -9.54 -4.36
CA ALA A 449 12.66 -9.70 -5.76
C ALA A 449 13.28 -8.59 -6.60
N GLY A 450 13.88 -8.93 -7.74
CA GLY A 450 14.50 -7.91 -8.57
C GLY A 450 15.30 -8.41 -9.73
N ASP A 451 15.74 -7.44 -10.53
CA ASP A 451 16.90 -7.60 -11.40
C ASP A 451 18.15 -7.40 -10.55
N PHE A 452 18.86 -8.49 -10.28
CA PHE A 452 20.06 -8.46 -9.45
C PHE A 452 21.31 -8.10 -10.28
N ASN A 453 21.22 -8.07 -11.61
CA ASN A 453 22.36 -7.95 -12.51
C ASN A 453 23.48 -8.98 -12.22
N VAL A 454 23.11 -10.17 -11.70
CA VAL A 454 24.03 -11.28 -11.46
C VAL A 454 23.51 -12.54 -12.13
N ASP A 455 24.31 -13.04 -13.08
CA ASP A 455 24.01 -14.28 -13.78
C ASP A 455 24.06 -15.48 -12.81
N SER A 456 22.96 -16.22 -12.69
CA SER A 456 22.91 -17.41 -11.82
C SER A 456 23.88 -18.53 -12.19
N HIS A 457 24.46 -18.48 -13.40
CA HIS A 457 25.46 -19.46 -13.85
C HIS A 457 26.89 -19.07 -13.46
N SER A 458 27.09 -17.90 -12.84
CA SER A 458 28.40 -17.35 -12.48
C SER A 458 28.76 -17.59 -11.02
N ASP A 459 30.07 -17.51 -10.71
CA ASP A 459 30.57 -17.58 -9.33
C ASP A 459 30.12 -16.38 -8.46
N GLU A 460 29.76 -15.26 -9.09
CA GLU A 460 29.26 -14.07 -8.38
C GLU A 460 27.92 -14.34 -7.69
N TYR A 461 27.09 -15.24 -8.23
CA TYR A 461 25.78 -15.54 -7.70
C TYR A 461 25.83 -16.05 -6.25
N ALA A 462 26.71 -17.01 -5.96
CA ALA A 462 26.90 -17.53 -4.60
C ALA A 462 27.37 -16.44 -3.63
N LYS A 463 28.14 -15.46 -4.12
CA LYS A 463 28.62 -14.34 -3.31
C LYS A 463 27.49 -13.37 -2.97
N VAL A 464 26.62 -13.05 -3.93
CA VAL A 464 25.46 -12.18 -3.67
C VAL A 464 24.44 -12.83 -2.73
N LEU A 465 24.24 -14.15 -2.83
CA LEU A 465 23.44 -14.89 -1.84
C LEU A 465 23.99 -14.70 -0.42
N ALA A 466 25.30 -14.85 -0.24
CA ALA A 466 25.95 -14.67 1.06
C ALA A 466 25.92 -13.21 1.54
N ASP A 467 26.18 -12.25 0.66
CA ASP A 467 26.20 -10.83 0.98
C ASP A 467 24.80 -10.28 1.33
N GLY A 468 23.74 -10.85 0.77
CA GLY A 468 22.35 -10.47 1.02
C GLY A 468 21.61 -11.33 2.04
N GLY A 469 22.26 -12.34 2.63
CA GLY A 469 21.62 -13.29 3.54
C GLY A 469 20.48 -14.09 2.89
N LEU A 470 20.59 -14.45 1.61
CA LEU A 470 19.51 -15.03 0.80
C LEU A 470 19.65 -16.55 0.65
N ALA A 471 18.51 -17.24 0.63
CA ALA A 471 18.41 -18.64 0.28
C ALA A 471 18.15 -18.81 -1.23
N ASP A 472 18.91 -19.69 -1.87
CA ASP A 472 18.73 -20.01 -3.29
C ASP A 472 17.36 -20.68 -3.55
N ALA A 473 16.90 -20.59 -4.80
CA ALA A 473 15.63 -21.12 -5.27
C ALA A 473 15.83 -22.15 -6.38
N THR A 474 14.85 -23.05 -6.53
CA THR A 474 14.81 -23.94 -7.70
C THR A 474 14.47 -23.11 -8.94
N ARG A 475 15.16 -23.33 -10.07
CA ARG A 475 14.91 -22.62 -11.32
C ARG A 475 14.22 -23.51 -12.34
N THR A 476 13.17 -22.99 -12.98
CA THR A 476 12.41 -23.67 -14.04
C THR A 476 12.13 -22.71 -15.20
N GLY A 477 11.51 -23.21 -16.27
CA GLY A 477 11.20 -22.40 -17.45
C GLY A 477 12.42 -22.20 -18.35
N HIS A 478 12.55 -21.01 -18.93
CA HIS A 478 13.66 -20.68 -19.83
C HIS A 478 14.96 -20.45 -19.04
N PRO A 479 16.15 -20.84 -19.55
CA PRO A 479 17.39 -20.72 -18.79
C PRO A 479 17.92 -19.30 -18.60
N TYR A 480 17.42 -18.30 -19.35
CA TYR A 480 17.99 -16.94 -19.38
C TYR A 480 16.90 -15.90 -19.24
N SER A 481 16.83 -15.16 -18.13
CA SER A 481 15.92 -14.01 -18.03
C SER A 481 16.34 -12.87 -18.96
N PHE A 482 17.62 -12.78 -19.31
CA PHE A 482 18.15 -11.83 -20.29
C PHE A 482 18.78 -12.59 -21.46
N ASP A 483 18.00 -12.82 -22.53
CA ASP A 483 18.42 -13.63 -23.67
C ASP A 483 18.71 -12.78 -24.91
N THR A 484 19.99 -12.44 -25.09
CA THR A 484 20.51 -11.65 -26.22
C THR A 484 20.40 -12.32 -27.59
N GLN A 485 19.95 -13.59 -27.65
CA GLN A 485 19.77 -14.30 -28.92
C GLN A 485 18.30 -14.45 -29.30
N ASP A 486 17.43 -14.70 -28.31
CA ASP A 486 16.02 -14.97 -28.55
C ASP A 486 15.13 -13.74 -28.42
N ASN A 487 15.36 -12.89 -27.41
CA ASN A 487 14.53 -11.72 -27.13
C ASN A 487 14.79 -10.65 -28.19
N SER A 488 13.74 -10.19 -28.88
CA SER A 488 13.87 -9.27 -30.02
C SER A 488 14.42 -7.89 -29.66
N ILE A 489 14.23 -7.42 -28.41
CA ILE A 489 14.80 -6.16 -27.94
C ILE A 489 16.26 -6.39 -27.54
N ALA A 490 16.53 -7.41 -26.72
CA ALA A 490 17.88 -7.71 -26.25
C ALA A 490 18.84 -8.01 -27.41
N SER A 491 18.40 -8.79 -28.40
CA SER A 491 19.21 -9.14 -29.58
C SER A 491 19.58 -7.96 -30.46
N GLU A 492 18.71 -6.94 -30.53
CA GLU A 492 18.99 -5.71 -31.28
C GLU A 492 19.97 -4.82 -30.51
N ARG A 493 19.81 -4.74 -29.17
CA ARG A 493 20.66 -3.89 -28.31
C ARG A 493 22.05 -4.47 -28.08
N TYR A 494 22.14 -5.78 -27.93
CA TYR A 494 23.32 -6.49 -27.45
C TYR A 494 23.64 -7.75 -28.28
N PRO A 495 23.84 -7.63 -29.60
CA PRO A 495 23.95 -8.77 -30.50
C PRO A 495 25.17 -9.67 -30.26
N THR A 496 26.15 -9.20 -29.47
CA THR A 496 27.40 -9.91 -29.18
C THR A 496 27.55 -10.35 -27.74
N ASP A 497 26.65 -9.91 -26.86
CA ASP A 497 26.79 -10.13 -25.43
C ASP A 497 26.24 -11.52 -25.06
N PRO A 498 26.76 -12.14 -23.99
CA PRO A 498 26.27 -13.44 -23.55
C PRO A 498 24.80 -13.35 -23.09
N ARG A 499 24.13 -14.51 -23.09
CA ARG A 499 22.81 -14.66 -22.46
C ARG A 499 23.03 -14.92 -20.97
N GLU A 500 22.19 -14.33 -20.14
CA GLU A 500 22.36 -14.36 -18.69
C GLU A 500 21.00 -14.60 -18.00
N ASN A 501 21.05 -15.02 -16.73
CA ASN A 501 19.86 -15.14 -15.89
C ASN A 501 20.00 -14.24 -14.66
N LEU A 502 19.44 -13.04 -14.75
CA LEU A 502 19.72 -11.88 -13.90
C LEU A 502 18.60 -11.59 -12.88
N ASP A 503 17.39 -12.09 -13.16
CA ASP A 503 16.18 -11.77 -12.40
C ASP A 503 15.85 -12.88 -11.41
N HIS A 504 15.67 -12.52 -10.13
CA HIS A 504 15.46 -13.50 -9.05
C HIS A 504 14.37 -13.05 -8.08
N VAL A 505 13.72 -14.02 -7.45
CA VAL A 505 12.85 -13.82 -6.29
C VAL A 505 13.23 -14.84 -5.22
N LEU A 506 13.88 -14.37 -4.17
CA LEU A 506 14.51 -15.22 -3.16
C LEU A 506 13.99 -14.90 -1.77
N HIS A 507 14.04 -15.87 -0.86
CA HIS A 507 13.75 -15.63 0.54
C HIS A 507 15.03 -15.30 1.31
N ARG A 508 14.90 -14.51 2.38
CA ARG A 508 15.97 -14.39 3.38
C ARG A 508 16.16 -15.71 4.12
N ALA A 509 17.41 -16.10 4.34
CA ALA A 509 17.78 -17.46 4.74
C ALA A 509 17.45 -17.81 6.19
N ASP A 510 17.37 -16.82 7.08
CA ASP A 510 17.12 -16.94 8.51
C ASP A 510 15.66 -16.71 8.91
N HIS A 511 14.79 -16.45 7.93
CA HIS A 511 13.35 -16.22 8.12
C HIS A 511 12.50 -17.39 7.60
N ALA A 512 11.22 -17.39 7.99
CA ALA A 512 10.23 -18.32 7.49
C ALA A 512 10.22 -18.29 5.97
N ARG A 513 10.19 -19.48 5.37
CA ARG A 513 10.04 -19.66 3.93
C ARG A 513 9.39 -20.99 3.60
N PRO A 514 8.80 -21.14 2.41
CA PRO A 514 8.23 -22.40 1.98
C PRO A 514 9.31 -23.47 1.81
N SER A 515 8.97 -24.74 2.03
CA SER A 515 9.91 -25.86 1.86
C SER A 515 10.33 -26.09 0.42
N ALA A 516 9.53 -25.60 -0.54
CA ALA A 516 9.85 -25.54 -1.96
C ALA A 516 9.54 -24.13 -2.46
N TRP A 517 10.49 -23.54 -3.17
CA TRP A 517 10.35 -22.23 -3.79
C TRP A 517 11.00 -22.26 -5.17
N THR A 518 10.22 -21.89 -6.17
CA THR A 518 10.62 -21.97 -7.58
C THR A 518 10.66 -20.58 -8.19
N ASN A 519 11.63 -20.32 -9.05
CA ASN A 519 11.70 -19.16 -9.94
C ASN A 519 11.55 -19.68 -11.38
N GLU A 520 10.41 -19.39 -12.00
CA GLU A 520 10.12 -19.74 -13.39
C GLU A 520 10.39 -18.53 -14.28
N VAL A 521 11.35 -18.64 -15.19
CA VAL A 521 11.56 -17.64 -16.24
C VAL A 521 10.53 -17.87 -17.36
N VAL A 522 9.61 -16.93 -17.52
CA VAL A 522 8.47 -17.07 -18.45
C VAL A 522 8.81 -16.42 -19.79
N ARG A 523 9.25 -17.25 -20.74
CA ARG A 523 9.48 -16.83 -22.13
C ARG A 523 8.16 -16.63 -22.89
N GLN A 524 7.55 -15.46 -22.70
CA GLN A 524 6.32 -15.06 -23.40
C GLN A 524 6.59 -13.94 -24.42
N ARG A 525 6.26 -14.22 -25.70
CA ARG A 525 6.28 -13.23 -26.79
C ARG A 525 5.01 -12.37 -26.77
N SER A 526 5.12 -11.12 -27.21
CA SER A 526 4.00 -10.24 -27.49
C SER A 526 3.50 -10.38 -28.93
N ALA A 527 2.35 -9.77 -29.23
CA ALA A 527 2.04 -9.44 -30.62
C ALA A 527 3.14 -8.51 -31.18
N PRO A 528 3.46 -8.57 -32.48
CA PRO A 528 4.46 -7.69 -33.07
C PRO A 528 4.06 -6.22 -32.93
N TRP A 529 5.00 -5.38 -32.54
CA TRP A 529 4.84 -3.93 -32.47
C TRP A 529 6.05 -3.23 -33.09
N SER A 530 5.84 -2.03 -33.60
CA SER A 530 6.86 -1.33 -34.39
C SER A 530 7.10 0.09 -33.92
N VAL A 531 8.33 0.54 -34.10
CA VAL A 531 8.80 1.91 -33.87
C VAL A 531 9.58 2.39 -35.08
N THR A 532 9.71 3.70 -35.23
CA THR A 532 10.55 4.29 -36.27
C THR A 532 11.69 5.05 -35.61
N SER A 533 12.93 4.74 -35.98
CA SER A 533 14.12 5.45 -35.52
C SER A 533 15.03 5.74 -36.71
N GLY A 534 15.43 7.00 -36.88
CA GLY A 534 16.28 7.42 -38.00
C GLY A 534 15.67 7.13 -39.39
N GLY A 535 14.35 7.09 -39.52
CA GLY A 535 13.65 6.76 -40.77
C GLY A 535 13.57 5.27 -41.11
N LYS A 536 14.10 4.38 -40.27
CA LYS A 536 13.95 2.93 -40.39
C LYS A 536 12.89 2.43 -39.41
N VAL A 537 12.05 1.50 -39.86
CA VAL A 537 11.07 0.80 -39.03
C VAL A 537 11.75 -0.41 -38.40
N TYR A 538 11.59 -0.55 -37.09
CA TYR A 538 12.01 -1.71 -36.31
C TYR A 538 10.76 -2.38 -35.74
N THR A 539 10.72 -3.71 -35.78
CA THR A 539 9.59 -4.50 -35.29
C THR A 539 10.09 -5.48 -34.25
N TYR A 540 9.45 -5.49 -33.08
CA TYR A 540 9.78 -6.33 -31.95
C TYR A 540 8.59 -7.22 -31.57
N THR A 541 8.87 -8.31 -30.86
CA THR A 541 7.90 -9.32 -30.41
C THR A 541 8.01 -9.61 -28.91
N ASP A 542 8.64 -8.71 -28.15
CA ASP A 542 8.83 -8.83 -26.71
C ASP A 542 8.46 -7.48 -26.07
N LEU A 543 8.01 -7.49 -24.80
CA LEU A 543 7.56 -6.29 -24.08
C LEU A 543 8.67 -5.62 -23.26
N SER A 544 9.82 -6.27 -23.16
CA SER A 544 11.05 -5.81 -22.52
C SER A 544 12.20 -6.63 -23.10
N ASP A 545 13.44 -6.21 -22.89
CA ASP A 545 14.63 -7.01 -23.16
C ASP A 545 14.89 -8.10 -22.10
N HIS A 546 14.21 -8.03 -20.97
CA HIS A 546 14.14 -9.12 -20.00
C HIS A 546 12.87 -9.96 -20.17
N TYR A 547 12.95 -11.23 -19.78
CA TYR A 547 11.80 -12.08 -19.54
C TYR A 547 11.37 -12.00 -18.07
N PRO A 548 10.06 -12.03 -17.78
CA PRO A 548 9.55 -12.02 -16.42
C PRO A 548 9.89 -13.31 -15.66
N VAL A 549 10.17 -13.16 -14.36
CA VAL A 549 10.36 -14.29 -13.45
C VAL A 549 9.21 -14.35 -12.46
N VAL A 550 8.52 -15.49 -12.44
CA VAL A 550 7.39 -15.76 -11.55
C VAL A 550 7.84 -16.76 -10.50
N ALA A 551 7.59 -16.43 -9.23
CA ALA A 551 7.98 -17.25 -8.11
C ALA A 551 6.81 -17.64 -7.21
N GLY A 552 6.91 -18.85 -6.67
CA GLY A 552 5.88 -19.48 -5.84
C GLY A 552 6.28 -20.89 -5.45
N ARG A 553 5.38 -21.54 -4.70
CA ARG A 553 5.52 -22.95 -4.29
C ARG A 553 5.23 -23.92 -5.42
#